data_AF-A0AAW9SV63-F1
#
_entry.id   AF-A0AAW9SV63-F1
#
_cell.length_a   1.000
_cell.length_b   1.000
_cell.length_c   1.000
_cell.angle_alpha   90.00
_cell.angle_beta   90.00
_cell.angle_gamma   90.00
#
_symmetry.space_group_name_H-M   'P 1'
#
loop_
_entity.id
_entity.type
_entity.pdbx_description
1 polymer ?
#
loop_
_entity_poly.entity_id
_entity_poly.type
_entity_poly.pdbx_seq_one_letter_code
_entity_poly.pdbx_strand_id
1 'polypeptide(L)'
;MIIIICLALPVQAVAQSLHVRDADTIVVDGTPVRLNGVDAPELKTRAGRDAKRWMVNYLRGRSITCDLNGDRTYDRWVGVCFADGQDIGAAVIAAGHALDCRRHSGGRYRHLETPAAKSRIRRARYCG
;
A
#
# COMPACT_ATOMS: atom_id res chain seq x y z
N MET A 1 41.66 15.55 22.55
CA MET A 1 40.70 15.61 21.42
C MET A 1 39.66 14.51 21.63
N ILE A 2 38.44 14.87 22.02
CA ILE A 2 37.33 13.91 22.12
C ILE A 2 36.74 13.79 20.71
N ILE A 3 36.88 12.61 20.10
CA ILE A 3 36.25 12.31 18.81
C ILE A 3 34.79 11.97 19.12
N ILE A 4 33.89 12.93 18.86
CA ILE A 4 32.45 12.69 18.93
C ILE A 4 32.09 11.89 17.67
N ILE A 5 31.93 10.58 17.81
CA ILE A 5 31.34 9.73 16.78
C ILE A 5 29.83 10.01 16.80
N CYS A 6 29.37 10.82 15.86
CA CYS A 6 27.95 11.06 15.65
C CYS A 6 27.36 9.85 14.92
N LEU A 7 26.78 8.89 15.66
CA LEU A 7 25.97 7.85 15.05
C LEU A 7 24.70 8.49 14.48
N ALA A 8 24.64 8.65 13.16
CA ALA A 8 23.41 9.02 12.46
C ALA A 8 22.46 7.82 12.51
N LEU A 9 21.53 7.84 13.48
CA LEU A 9 20.39 6.92 13.46
C LEU A 9 19.47 7.32 12.30
N PRO A 10 18.97 6.35 11.50
CA PRO A 10 18.01 6.67 10.46
C PRO A 10 16.74 7.25 11.11
N VAL A 11 16.45 8.53 10.83
CA VAL A 11 15.20 9.16 11.24
C VAL A 11 14.10 8.57 10.37
N GLN A 12 13.38 7.58 10.91
CA GLN A 12 12.17 7.08 10.28
C GLN A 12 11.06 8.11 10.54
N ALA A 13 10.65 8.83 9.49
CA ALA A 13 9.53 9.75 9.59
C ALA A 13 8.25 8.95 9.85
N VAL A 14 7.71 9.07 11.07
CA VAL A 14 6.42 8.49 11.44
C VAL A 14 5.32 9.41 10.91
N ALA A 15 4.41 8.85 10.13
CA ALA A 15 3.22 9.57 9.68
C ALA A 15 2.43 10.15 10.85
N GLN A 16 2.16 11.45 10.83
CA GLN A 16 1.36 12.14 11.86
C GLN A 16 -0.14 12.02 11.59
N SER A 17 -0.53 11.83 10.32
CA SER A 17 -1.91 11.64 9.89
C SER A 17 -2.02 10.59 8.79
N LEU A 18 -3.05 9.75 8.91
CA LEU A 18 -3.32 8.67 7.97
C LEU A 18 -4.80 8.63 7.62
N HIS A 19 -5.11 8.62 6.32
CA HIS A 19 -6.45 8.43 5.81
C HIS A 19 -6.48 7.43 4.64
N VAL A 20 -7.37 6.45 4.71
CA VAL A 20 -7.53 5.42 3.66
C VAL A 20 -8.57 5.89 2.64
N ARG A 21 -8.16 6.16 1.40
CA ARG A 21 -9.10 6.48 0.31
C ARG A 21 -9.79 5.21 -0.18
N ASP A 22 -9.00 4.20 -0.52
CA ASP A 22 -9.39 2.86 -0.98
C ASP A 22 -8.28 1.84 -0.61
N ALA A 23 -8.36 0.60 -1.11
CA ALA A 23 -7.44 -0.46 -0.70
C ALA A 23 -6.09 -0.46 -1.44
N ASP A 24 -5.88 0.49 -2.35
CA ASP A 24 -4.62 0.69 -3.05
C ASP A 24 -4.15 2.16 -3.05
N THR A 25 -4.84 3.04 -2.32
CA THR A 25 -4.47 4.45 -2.10
C THR A 25 -4.69 4.85 -0.64
N ILE A 26 -3.61 5.29 0.00
CA ILE A 26 -3.61 5.91 1.32
C ILE A 26 -3.17 7.38 1.23
N VAL A 27 -3.48 8.17 2.24
CA VAL A 27 -3.01 9.55 2.38
C VAL A 27 -2.18 9.62 3.66
N VAL A 28 -0.91 9.98 3.51
CA VAL A 28 0.07 10.07 4.59
C VAL A 28 0.51 11.52 4.69
N ASP A 29 0.22 12.19 5.81
CA ASP A 29 0.57 13.60 6.02
C ASP A 29 0.12 14.51 4.87
N GLY A 30 -1.15 14.35 4.48
CA GLY A 30 -1.75 15.08 3.36
C GLY A 30 -1.32 14.61 1.97
N THR A 31 -0.35 13.71 1.87
CA THR A 31 0.20 13.21 0.59
C THR A 31 -0.53 11.94 0.14
N PRO A 32 -1.28 11.95 -0.96
CA PRO A 32 -1.90 10.73 -1.49
C PRO A 32 -0.85 9.83 -2.16
N VAL A 33 -0.81 8.56 -1.75
CA VAL A 33 0.11 7.55 -2.26
C VAL A 33 -0.69 6.36 -2.81
N ARG A 34 -0.49 6.06 -4.10
CA ARG A 34 -0.91 4.84 -4.77
C ARG A 34 0.12 3.75 -4.50
N LEU A 35 -0.33 2.66 -3.90
CA LEU A 35 0.49 1.48 -3.64
C LEU A 35 0.89 0.84 -4.97
N ASN A 36 2.19 0.83 -5.26
CA ASN A 36 2.71 0.34 -6.51
C ASN A 36 2.43 -1.17 -6.65
N GLY A 37 1.72 -1.55 -7.71
CA GLY A 37 1.45 -2.94 -7.98
C GLY A 37 0.24 -3.53 -7.27
N VAL A 38 -0.60 -2.73 -6.62
CA VAL A 38 -1.82 -3.19 -5.95
C VAL A 38 -3.05 -2.85 -6.79
N ASP A 39 -3.83 -3.86 -7.16
CA ASP A 39 -5.11 -3.74 -7.88
C ASP A 39 -6.27 -4.00 -6.92
N ALA A 40 -6.85 -2.94 -6.38
CA ALA A 40 -7.98 -3.03 -5.47
C ALA A 40 -9.33 -3.10 -6.21
N PRO A 41 -10.34 -3.80 -5.66
CA PRO A 41 -11.69 -3.77 -6.19
C PRO A 41 -12.32 -2.38 -6.06
N GLU A 42 -13.08 -1.98 -7.07
CA GLU A 42 -13.82 -0.72 -7.12
C GLU A 42 -14.65 -0.44 -5.86
N LEU A 43 -14.52 0.74 -5.25
CA LEU A 43 -15.16 1.11 -3.98
C LEU A 43 -16.69 0.95 -3.97
N LYS A 44 -17.34 1.12 -5.11
CA LYS A 44 -18.80 0.95 -5.25
C LYS A 44 -19.26 -0.51 -5.10
N THR A 45 -18.35 -1.47 -5.22
CA THR A 45 -18.63 -2.90 -5.01
C THR A 45 -18.56 -3.28 -3.54
N ARG A 46 -19.21 -4.40 -3.15
CA ARG A 46 -19.06 -4.95 -1.79
C ARG A 46 -17.59 -5.28 -1.48
N ALA A 47 -16.90 -5.89 -2.44
CA ALA A 47 -15.48 -6.22 -2.33
C ALA A 47 -14.60 -4.99 -2.04
N GLY A 48 -14.85 -3.86 -2.73
CA GLY A 48 -14.15 -2.59 -2.51
C GLY A 48 -14.37 -2.01 -1.12
N ARG A 49 -15.62 -2.01 -0.63
CA ARG A 49 -15.93 -1.55 0.73
C ARG A 49 -15.28 -2.43 1.80
N ASP A 50 -15.30 -3.75 1.61
CA ASP A 50 -14.68 -4.70 2.53
C ASP A 50 -13.15 -4.52 2.56
N ALA A 51 -12.52 -4.32 1.40
CA ALA A 51 -11.09 -4.04 1.28
C ALA A 51 -10.68 -2.73 1.96
N LYS A 52 -11.45 -1.65 1.75
CA LYS A 52 -11.22 -0.37 2.46
C LYS A 52 -11.34 -0.54 3.97
N ARG A 53 -12.36 -1.25 4.45
CA ARG A 53 -12.55 -1.51 5.89
C ARG A 53 -11.39 -2.28 6.48
N TRP A 54 -10.91 -3.30 5.77
CA TRP A 54 -9.73 -4.06 6.18
C TRP A 54 -8.50 -3.15 6.31
N MET A 55 -8.23 -2.29 5.34
CA MET A 55 -7.11 -1.33 5.38
C MET A 55 -7.21 -0.36 6.56
N VAL A 56 -8.39 0.20 6.82
CA VAL A 56 -8.62 1.09 7.98
C VAL A 56 -8.30 0.39 9.29
N ASN A 57 -8.68 -0.88 9.43
CA ASN A 57 -8.41 -1.65 10.65
C ASN A 57 -6.94 -2.07 10.74
N TYR A 58 -6.35 -2.53 9.62
CA TYR A 58 -4.98 -2.99 9.55
C TYR A 58 -3.98 -1.88 9.88
N LEU A 59 -4.22 -0.67 9.39
CA LEU A 59 -3.29 0.46 9.56
C LEU A 59 -3.53 1.28 10.83
N ARG A 60 -4.59 0.99 11.61
CA ARG A 60 -4.93 1.78 12.79
C ARG A 60 -3.80 1.71 13.83
N GLY A 61 -3.28 2.88 14.20
CA GLY A 61 -2.26 3.01 15.25
C GLY A 61 -0.86 2.54 14.86
N ARG A 62 -0.65 2.19 13.58
CA ARG A 62 0.66 1.75 13.07
C ARG A 62 1.45 2.92 12.51
N SER A 63 2.78 2.84 12.63
CA SER A 63 3.69 3.77 11.98
C SER A 63 3.74 3.51 10.48
N ILE A 64 3.53 4.55 9.67
CA ILE A 64 3.55 4.44 8.21
C ILE A 64 4.77 5.14 7.63
N THR A 65 5.50 4.42 6.78
CA THR A 65 6.59 4.94 5.94
C THR A 65 6.32 4.60 4.48
N CYS A 66 6.75 5.45 3.54
CA CYS A 66 6.56 5.21 2.12
C CYS A 66 7.82 5.52 1.32
N ASP A 67 8.25 4.56 0.50
CA ASP A 67 9.31 4.72 -0.49
C ASP A 67 8.67 5.04 -1.85
N LEU A 68 8.70 6.33 -2.22
CA LEU A 68 8.13 6.81 -3.47
C LEU A 68 9.09 6.57 -4.64
N ASN A 69 8.57 6.12 -5.79
CA ASN A 69 9.39 5.79 -6.96
C ASN A 69 9.61 6.98 -7.93
N GLY A 70 9.04 8.15 -7.61
CA GLY A 70 9.09 9.36 -8.45
C GLY A 70 7.94 9.49 -9.45
N ASP A 71 7.16 8.44 -9.69
CA ASP A 71 6.01 8.49 -10.60
C ASP A 71 4.77 9.09 -9.95
N ARG A 72 3.84 9.55 -10.79
CA ARG A 72 2.53 10.04 -10.38
C ARG A 72 1.40 9.41 -11.17
N THR A 73 0.24 9.27 -10.53
CA THR A 73 -1.03 8.90 -11.16
C THR A 73 -2.11 9.85 -10.68
N TYR A 74 -2.47 10.82 -11.54
CA TYR A 74 -3.29 11.98 -11.17
C TYR A 74 -2.67 12.74 -9.99
N ASP A 75 -3.41 12.92 -8.90
CA ASP A 75 -2.94 13.61 -7.69
C ASP A 75 -2.03 12.76 -6.80
N ARG A 76 -1.89 11.46 -7.08
CA ARG A 76 -1.18 10.50 -6.21
C ARG A 76 0.27 10.31 -6.63
N TRP A 77 1.16 10.25 -5.65
CA TRP A 77 2.49 9.67 -5.83
C TRP A 77 2.40 8.15 -5.89
N VAL A 78 3.33 7.49 -6.57
CA VAL A 78 3.41 6.03 -6.62
C VAL A 78 4.57 5.56 -5.74
N GLY A 79 4.36 4.48 -4.99
CA GLY A 79 5.39 3.96 -4.10
C GLY A 79 5.02 2.69 -3.37
N VAL A 80 5.96 2.16 -2.60
CA VAL A 80 5.72 1.06 -1.65
C VAL A 80 5.64 1.65 -0.25
N CYS A 81 4.56 1.36 0.47
CA CYS A 81 4.38 1.82 1.83
C CYS A 81 4.42 0.65 2.81
N PHE A 82 4.85 0.94 4.03
CA PHE A 82 5.07 -0.01 5.09
C PHE A 82 4.30 0.42 6.33
N ALA A 83 3.72 -0.54 7.05
CA ALA A 83 3.10 -0.35 8.36
C ALA A 83 3.91 -1.12 9.39
N ASP A 84 4.57 -0.41 10.31
CA ASP A 84 5.54 -0.98 11.26
C ASP A 84 6.60 -1.86 10.56
N GLY A 85 7.09 -1.39 9.40
CA GLY A 85 8.06 -2.11 8.57
C GLY A 85 7.49 -3.21 7.68
N GLN A 86 6.18 -3.51 7.73
CA GLN A 86 5.55 -4.53 6.89
C GLN A 86 4.95 -3.93 5.62
N ASP A 87 5.29 -4.49 4.45
CA ASP A 87 4.75 -4.05 3.14
C ASP A 87 3.22 -4.12 3.13
N ILE A 88 2.58 -2.96 3.00
CA ILE A 88 1.12 -2.82 3.04
C ILE A 88 0.47 -3.48 1.82
N GLY A 89 1.09 -3.37 0.64
CA GLY A 89 0.61 -3.98 -0.59
C GLY A 89 0.66 -5.51 -0.52
N ALA A 90 1.72 -6.06 0.07
CA ALA A 90 1.80 -7.49 0.35
C ALA A 90 0.69 -7.93 1.31
N ALA A 91 0.51 -7.19 2.41
CA ALA A 91 -0.46 -7.52 3.44
C ALA A 91 -1.90 -7.52 2.91
N VAL A 92 -2.30 -6.51 2.13
CA VAL A 92 -3.67 -6.41 1.59
C VAL A 92 -3.97 -7.48 0.54
N ILE A 93 -2.96 -7.89 -0.25
CA ILE A 93 -3.10 -8.97 -1.22
C ILE A 93 -3.16 -10.33 -0.51
N ALA A 94 -2.29 -10.57 0.47
CA ALA A 94 -2.27 -11.79 1.27
C ALA A 94 -3.58 -11.99 2.07
N ALA A 95 -4.17 -10.89 2.56
CA ALA A 95 -5.48 -10.91 3.20
C ALA A 95 -6.65 -11.09 2.20
N GLY A 96 -6.35 -11.16 0.90
CA GLY A 96 -7.32 -11.41 -0.16
C GLY A 96 -8.17 -10.20 -0.52
N HIS A 97 -7.73 -8.98 -0.21
CA HIS A 97 -8.47 -7.73 -0.44
C HIS A 97 -8.03 -6.97 -1.70
N ALA A 98 -6.97 -7.40 -2.36
CA ALA A 98 -6.50 -6.88 -3.65
C ALA A 98 -5.84 -7.99 -4.47
N LEU A 99 -5.52 -7.69 -5.73
CA LEU A 99 -4.73 -8.54 -6.61
C LEU A 99 -3.41 -7.85 -6.98
N ASP A 100 -2.45 -8.63 -7.46
CA ASP A 100 -1.16 -8.15 -7.94
C ASP A 100 -1.32 -7.50 -9.32
N CYS A 101 -1.01 -6.22 -9.46
CA CYS A 101 -0.94 -5.57 -10.77
C CYS A 101 0.44 -5.80 -11.41
N ARG A 102 0.60 -6.96 -12.09
CA ARG A 102 1.88 -7.42 -12.66
C ARG A 102 2.61 -6.39 -13.51
N ARG A 103 1.86 -5.61 -14.30
CA ARG A 103 2.42 -4.51 -15.12
C ARG A 103 3.23 -3.50 -14.32
N HIS A 104 2.83 -3.21 -13.08
CA HIS A 104 3.48 -2.21 -12.23
C HIS A 104 4.38 -2.85 -11.17
N SER A 105 4.04 -4.06 -10.70
CA SER A 105 4.78 -4.75 -9.65
C SER A 105 5.92 -5.64 -10.16
N GLY A 106 5.92 -5.99 -11.45
CA GLY A 106 6.80 -7.05 -11.99
C GLY A 106 6.45 -8.45 -11.50
N GLY A 107 5.26 -8.67 -10.94
CA GLY A 107 4.85 -9.97 -10.38
C GLY A 107 5.18 -10.15 -8.89
N ARG A 108 5.69 -9.11 -8.24
CA ARG A 108 6.16 -9.12 -6.84
C ARG A 108 5.17 -9.74 -5.86
N TYR A 109 3.87 -9.54 -6.07
CA TYR A 109 2.83 -10.01 -5.15
C TYR A 109 2.04 -11.23 -5.65
N ARG A 110 2.36 -11.78 -6.84
CA ARG A 110 1.59 -12.87 -7.46
C ARG A 110 1.39 -14.08 -6.55
N HIS A 111 2.42 -14.41 -5.76
CA HIS A 111 2.42 -15.56 -4.85
C HIS A 111 1.54 -15.36 -3.61
N LEU A 112 1.13 -14.13 -3.31
CA LEU A 112 0.27 -13.78 -2.18
C LEU A 112 -1.22 -13.80 -2.54
N GLU A 113 -1.55 -13.82 -3.83
CA GLU A 113 -2.95 -13.78 -4.26
C GLU A 113 -3.71 -15.06 -3.87
N THR A 114 -4.80 -14.89 -3.11
CA THR A 114 -5.63 -16.02 -2.68
C THR A 114 -6.63 -16.47 -3.76
N PRO A 115 -7.02 -17.75 -3.81
CA PRO A 115 -8.07 -18.22 -4.72
C PRO A 115 -9.41 -17.48 -4.53
N ALA A 116 -9.77 -17.18 -3.28
CA ALA A 116 -10.98 -16.44 -2.93
C ALA A 116 -10.96 -14.98 -3.45
N ALA A 117 -9.79 -14.32 -3.44
CA ALA A 117 -9.64 -13.00 -4.04
C ALA A 117 -9.83 -13.08 -5.57
N LYS A 118 -9.20 -14.05 -6.23
CA LYS A 118 -9.27 -14.23 -7.69
C LYS A 118 -10.68 -14.53 -8.19
N SER A 119 -11.52 -15.21 -7.40
CA SER A 119 -12.89 -15.52 -7.79
C SER A 119 -13.86 -14.35 -7.65
N ARG A 120 -13.56 -13.36 -6.79
CA ARG A 120 -14.49 -12.25 -6.47
C ARG A 120 -14.02 -10.87 -6.91
N ILE A 121 -12.73 -10.68 -7.17
CA ILE A 121 -12.15 -9.39 -7.60
C ILE A 121 -11.95 -9.43 -9.11
N ARG A 122 -12.57 -8.49 -9.81
CA ARG A 122 -12.35 -8.29 -11.24
C ARG A 122 -11.06 -7.49 -11.41
N ARG A 123 -9.99 -8.15 -11.88
CA ARG A 123 -8.72 -7.52 -12.22
C ARG A 123 -8.91 -6.40 -13.24
N ALA A 124 -8.24 -5.27 -13.02
CA ALA A 124 -8.21 -4.19 -13.99
C ALA A 124 -7.53 -4.65 -15.30
N ARG A 125 -8.07 -4.21 -16.46
CA ARG A 125 -7.58 -4.66 -17.77
C ARG A 125 -6.09 -4.41 -18.00
N TYR A 126 -5.56 -3.32 -17.45
CA TYR A 126 -4.16 -2.94 -17.60
C TYR A 126 -3.20 -3.69 -16.65
N CYS A 127 -3.72 -4.49 -15.72
CA CYS A 127 -2.95 -5.31 -14.78
C CYS A 127 -2.70 -6.74 -15.27
N GLY A 128 -3.05 -7.01 -16.53
CA GLY A 128 -2.81 -8.27 -17.24
C GLY A 128 -1.33 -8.62 -17.40
#